data_AF-A0A7W0ZWN9-F1
#
_entry.id   AF-A0A7W0ZWN9-F1
#
_cell.length_a   1.000
_cell.length_b   1.000
_cell.length_c   1.000
_cell.angle_alpha   90.00
_cell.angle_beta   90.00
_cell.angle_gamma   90.00
#
_symmetry.space_group_name_H-M   'P 1'
#
loop_
_entity.id
_entity.type
_entity.pdbx_description
1 polymer ?
#
loop_
_entity_poly.entity_id
_entity_poly.type
_entity_poly.pdbx_seq_one_letter_code
_entity_poly.pdbx_strand_id
1 'polypeptide(L)'
;MTRALCLLLTLSACSTDLAGSPAPRPASVRERLQVPTQLRVNAGESGGAITAERKVVTGWDAALVELGVENGELIVSSDAPDAVTVDGLQVVFKPLEIPQGVFGGSHARLTNVRIDLSTERRAAAVWTSDNEVHLTAVLGITLHWTLSLDGASVPLGSPELPPIPVDIRLTGDGEAVHGELRARAPGELWAWAGLIRLSELQLVLGAELHRR
;
A
#
# COMPACT_ATOMS: atom_id res chain seq x y z
N MET A 1 -27.74 4.71 -68.67
CA MET A 1 -26.78 4.65 -67.55
C MET A 1 -26.85 5.97 -66.80
N THR A 2 -27.65 6.02 -65.72
CA THR A 2 -28.00 7.26 -65.02
C THR A 2 -27.41 7.19 -63.62
N ARG A 3 -26.36 7.98 -63.35
CA ARG A 3 -25.69 8.06 -62.04
C ARG A 3 -26.52 8.94 -61.11
N ALA A 4 -27.06 8.35 -60.04
CA ALA A 4 -27.70 9.08 -58.95
C ALA A 4 -26.64 9.52 -57.93
N LEU A 5 -26.56 10.83 -57.72
CA LEU A 5 -25.70 11.51 -56.76
C LEU A 5 -26.44 11.58 -55.41
N CYS A 6 -26.07 10.74 -54.45
CA CYS A 6 -26.62 10.81 -53.09
C CYS A 6 -25.85 11.87 -52.28
N LEU A 7 -26.52 13.00 -52.01
CA LEU A 7 -26.07 14.04 -51.08
C LEU A 7 -26.18 13.51 -49.64
N LEU A 8 -25.04 13.25 -48.99
CA LEU A 8 -24.97 13.00 -47.55
C LEU A 8 -24.97 14.35 -46.81
N LEU A 9 -26.14 14.73 -46.30
CA LEU A 9 -26.30 15.82 -45.34
C LEU A 9 -25.77 15.37 -43.98
N THR A 10 -24.56 15.81 -43.63
CA THR A 10 -24.00 15.69 -42.28
C THR A 10 -24.73 16.68 -41.35
N LEU A 11 -25.71 16.18 -40.61
CA LEU A 11 -26.29 16.87 -39.47
C LEU A 11 -25.26 16.87 -38.33
N SER A 12 -24.45 17.94 -38.25
CA SER A 12 -23.72 18.28 -37.02
C SER A 12 -24.75 18.65 -35.95
N ALA A 13 -25.16 17.66 -35.17
CA ALA A 13 -25.82 17.90 -33.90
C ALA A 13 -24.77 18.45 -32.94
N CYS A 14 -24.71 19.77 -32.80
CA CYS A 14 -24.08 20.41 -31.66
C CYS A 14 -24.90 20.02 -30.42
N SER A 15 -24.50 18.96 -29.71
CA SER A 15 -24.93 18.76 -28.34
C SER A 15 -24.29 19.87 -27.52
N THR A 16 -25.06 20.93 -27.27
CA THR A 16 -24.79 21.81 -26.12
C THR A 16 -24.85 20.93 -24.89
N ASP A 17 -23.69 20.54 -24.39
CA ASP A 17 -23.52 19.99 -23.06
C ASP A 17 -24.14 20.99 -22.08
N LEU A 18 -25.38 20.71 -21.69
CA LEU A 18 -25.99 21.25 -20.49
C LEU A 18 -24.97 21.02 -19.38
N ALA A 19 -24.40 22.11 -18.87
CA ALA A 19 -23.47 22.09 -17.75
C ALA A 19 -23.99 21.14 -16.68
N GLY A 20 -23.43 19.93 -16.65
CA GLY A 20 -23.91 18.85 -15.81
C GLY A 20 -23.85 19.31 -14.37
N SER A 21 -24.98 19.20 -13.66
CA SER A 21 -24.99 19.43 -12.22
C SER A 21 -23.86 18.60 -11.62
N PRO A 22 -23.01 19.16 -10.74
CA PRO A 22 -21.89 18.41 -10.18
C PRO A 22 -22.44 17.13 -9.57
N ALA A 23 -21.77 16.01 -9.84
CA ALA A 23 -22.17 14.72 -9.29
C ALA A 23 -22.39 14.86 -7.78
N PRO A 24 -23.47 14.28 -7.23
CA PRO A 24 -23.74 14.35 -5.80
C PRO A 24 -22.53 13.82 -5.06
N ARG A 25 -22.13 14.54 -4.02
CA ARG A 25 -20.99 14.16 -3.19
C ARG A 25 -21.42 13.04 -2.25
N PRO A 26 -20.58 12.01 -2.01
CA PRO A 26 -20.93 10.93 -1.10
C PRO A 26 -21.20 11.47 0.31
N ALA A 27 -22.30 11.04 0.91
CA ALA A 27 -22.74 11.47 2.23
C ALA A 27 -22.11 10.66 3.37
N SER A 28 -21.35 9.60 3.04
CA SER A 28 -20.72 8.73 4.03
C SER A 28 -19.51 7.98 3.49
N VAL A 29 -18.71 7.40 4.38
CA VAL A 29 -17.63 6.47 4.01
C VAL A 29 -18.20 5.27 3.27
N ARG A 30 -19.32 4.70 3.74
CA ARG A 30 -19.98 3.56 3.10
C ARG A 30 -20.34 3.84 1.64
N GLU A 31 -20.91 5.00 1.36
CA GLU A 31 -21.24 5.42 -0.01
C GLU A 31 -19.97 5.68 -0.84
N ARG A 32 -18.96 6.33 -0.25
CA ARG A 32 -17.69 6.61 -0.93
C ARG A 32 -17.02 5.32 -1.42
N LEU A 33 -17.00 4.27 -0.60
CA LEU A 33 -16.34 3.02 -0.93
C LEU A 33 -17.07 2.18 -1.99
N GLN A 34 -18.26 2.56 -2.45
CA GLN A 34 -18.94 1.85 -3.56
C GLN A 34 -18.17 1.93 -4.90
N VAL A 35 -17.18 2.82 -4.96
CA VAL A 35 -16.20 2.89 -6.05
C VAL A 35 -14.78 2.79 -5.47
N PRO A 36 -13.79 2.32 -6.27
CA PRO A 36 -12.39 2.33 -5.84
C PRO A 36 -11.96 3.70 -5.33
N THR A 37 -11.59 3.74 -4.05
CA THR A 37 -11.24 4.95 -3.33
C THR A 37 -9.75 4.94 -3.03
N GLN A 38 -9.04 5.87 -3.65
CA GLN A 38 -7.60 6.06 -3.51
C GLN A 38 -7.29 6.95 -2.28
N LEU A 39 -6.61 6.37 -1.30
CA LEU A 39 -6.11 7.06 -0.11
C LEU A 39 -4.58 7.18 -0.23
N ARG A 40 -4.05 8.38 -0.05
CA ARG A 40 -2.61 8.62 -0.07
C ARG A 40 -2.02 8.44 1.32
N VAL A 41 -0.96 7.65 1.44
CA VAL A 41 -0.27 7.42 2.72
C VAL A 41 0.48 8.69 3.13
N ASN A 42 0.24 9.12 4.37
CA ASN A 42 0.87 10.28 5.00
C ASN A 42 2.17 9.86 5.68
N ALA A 43 3.31 10.30 5.14
CA ALA A 43 4.64 9.99 5.68
C ALA A 43 4.87 10.49 7.12
N GLY A 44 4.19 11.56 7.56
CA GLY A 44 4.35 12.11 8.92
C GLY A 44 3.65 11.30 10.00
N GLU A 45 2.67 10.49 9.62
CA GLU A 45 1.86 9.64 10.51
C GLU A 45 2.14 8.15 10.29
N SER A 46 3.04 7.83 9.36
CA SER A 46 3.34 6.47 8.94
C SER A 46 4.78 6.10 9.27
N GLY A 47 4.96 4.90 9.79
CA GLY A 47 6.27 4.38 10.14
C GLY A 47 6.18 3.00 10.76
N GLY A 48 7.33 2.47 11.14
CA GLY A 48 7.39 1.14 11.71
C GLY A 48 8.78 0.77 12.14
N ALA A 49 8.95 -0.51 12.42
CA ALA A 49 10.25 -1.10 12.66
C ALA A 49 10.27 -2.56 12.18
N ILE A 50 11.46 -3.03 11.86
CA ILE A 50 11.74 -4.43 11.53
C ILE A 50 13.05 -4.83 12.21
N THR A 51 13.15 -6.07 12.63
CA THR A 51 14.39 -6.60 13.18
C THR A 51 15.24 -7.14 12.02
N ALA A 52 16.44 -6.62 11.86
CA ALA A 52 17.44 -7.17 10.96
C ALA A 52 18.43 -8.00 11.77
N GLU A 53 18.69 -9.22 11.31
CA GLU A 53 19.55 -10.16 12.04
C GLU A 53 20.59 -10.76 11.12
N ARG A 54 21.81 -10.92 11.65
CA ARG A 54 22.91 -11.63 11.00
C ARG A 54 23.33 -12.82 11.81
N LYS A 55 23.57 -13.94 11.13
CA LYS A 55 24.18 -15.12 11.71
C LYS A 55 25.67 -14.89 11.97
N VAL A 56 26.09 -15.14 13.19
CA VAL A 56 27.48 -15.19 13.66
C VAL A 56 27.78 -16.57 14.24
N VAL A 57 29.05 -16.84 14.56
CA VAL A 57 29.49 -18.17 15.04
C VAL A 57 28.72 -18.58 16.31
N THR A 58 28.40 -17.62 17.17
CA THR A 58 27.76 -17.85 18.48
C THR A 58 26.23 -17.72 18.45
N GLY A 59 25.61 -17.39 17.31
CA GLY A 59 24.16 -17.17 17.24
C GLY A 59 23.74 -16.14 16.20
N TRP A 60 22.80 -15.27 16.59
CA TRP A 60 22.31 -14.18 15.76
C TRP A 60 22.60 -12.85 16.45
N ASP A 61 23.22 -11.93 15.71
CA ASP A 61 23.29 -10.52 16.09
C ASP A 61 22.07 -9.83 15.50
N ALA A 62 21.29 -9.16 16.34
CA ALA A 62 20.04 -8.51 15.97
C ALA A 62 20.13 -7.00 16.18
N ALA A 63 19.51 -6.24 15.28
CA ALA A 63 19.30 -4.81 15.44
C ALA A 63 17.91 -4.41 14.96
N LEU A 64 17.32 -3.44 15.66
CA LEU A 64 16.07 -2.83 15.23
C LEU A 64 16.38 -1.79 14.14
N VAL A 65 15.66 -1.88 13.02
CA VAL A 65 15.72 -0.94 11.90
C VAL A 65 14.40 -0.19 11.84
N GLU A 66 14.45 1.13 12.01
CA GLU A 66 13.28 1.98 11.87
C GLU A 66 12.87 2.11 10.40
N LEU A 67 11.58 1.95 10.13
CA LEU A 67 10.99 2.08 8.81
C LEU A 67 10.36 3.47 8.69
N GLY A 68 11.07 4.39 8.05
CA GLY A 68 10.50 5.69 7.66
C GLY A 68 9.73 5.56 6.36
N VAL A 69 8.46 5.98 6.32
CA VAL A 69 7.68 6.03 5.07
C VAL A 69 8.01 7.32 4.31
N GLU A 70 8.13 7.23 2.99
CA GLU A 70 8.31 8.38 2.09
C GLU A 70 7.00 8.77 1.41
N ASN A 71 6.31 7.79 0.83
CA ASN A 71 4.99 7.95 0.24
C ASN A 71 4.30 6.58 0.09
N GLY A 72 3.05 6.60 -0.33
CA GLY A 72 2.32 5.38 -0.63
C GLY A 72 0.88 5.66 -0.97
N GLU A 73 0.17 4.58 -1.25
CA GLU A 73 -1.21 4.55 -1.67
C GLU A 73 -1.90 3.30 -1.12
N LEU A 74 -3.15 3.48 -0.68
CA LEU A 74 -4.08 2.42 -0.34
C LEU A 74 -5.35 2.62 -1.18
N ILE A 75 -5.72 1.61 -1.96
CA ILE A 75 -6.94 1.61 -2.76
C ILE A 75 -7.90 0.61 -2.13
N VAL A 76 -9.10 1.10 -1.78
CA VAL A 76 -10.13 0.30 -1.14
C VAL A 76 -11.49 0.52 -1.80
N SER A 77 -12.30 -0.53 -1.84
CA SER A 77 -13.67 -0.51 -2.33
C SER A 77 -14.56 -1.44 -1.51
N SER A 78 -15.87 -1.34 -1.69
CA SER A 78 -16.88 -2.17 -1.04
C SER A 78 -17.96 -2.49 -2.08
N ASP A 79 -17.95 -3.73 -2.56
CA ASP A 79 -18.94 -4.27 -3.50
C ASP A 79 -20.08 -5.02 -2.80
N ALA A 80 -19.98 -5.22 -1.49
CA ALA A 80 -21.04 -5.82 -0.67
C ALA A 80 -21.16 -5.14 0.70
N PRO A 81 -22.36 -5.18 1.32
CA PRO A 81 -22.65 -4.46 2.57
C PRO A 81 -21.77 -4.81 3.77
N ASP A 82 -21.18 -6.00 3.79
CA ASP A 82 -20.42 -6.59 4.89
C ASP A 82 -18.96 -6.94 4.52
N ALA A 83 -18.48 -6.41 3.39
CA ALA A 83 -17.12 -6.65 2.93
C ALA A 83 -16.47 -5.37 2.39
N VAL A 84 -15.16 -5.28 2.59
CA VAL A 84 -14.29 -4.29 1.96
C VAL A 84 -13.18 -5.04 1.24
N THR A 85 -12.88 -4.61 0.02
CA THR A 85 -11.78 -5.10 -0.79
C THR A 85 -10.63 -4.10 -0.70
N VAL A 86 -9.44 -4.60 -0.37
CA VAL A 86 -8.18 -3.89 -0.56
C VAL A 86 -7.73 -4.19 -1.98
N ASP A 87 -8.01 -3.25 -2.88
CA ASP A 87 -7.74 -3.38 -4.31
C ASP A 87 -6.25 -3.18 -4.62
N GLY A 88 -5.58 -2.34 -3.82
CA GLY A 88 -4.17 -2.01 -3.99
C GLY A 88 -3.55 -1.47 -2.71
N LEU A 89 -2.27 -1.79 -2.50
CA LEU A 89 -1.43 -1.17 -1.48
C LEU A 89 -0.03 -1.02 -2.06
N GLN A 90 0.51 0.19 -2.02
CA GLN A 90 1.90 0.47 -2.37
C GLN A 90 2.48 1.39 -1.30
N VAL A 91 3.65 1.05 -0.75
CA VAL A 91 4.34 1.92 0.21
C VAL A 91 5.82 1.98 -0.15
N VAL A 92 6.33 3.19 -0.32
CA VAL A 92 7.74 3.47 -0.53
C VAL A 92 8.33 3.95 0.79
N PHE A 93 9.40 3.31 1.22
CA PHE A 93 10.14 3.67 2.42
C PHE A 93 11.36 4.51 2.06
N LYS A 94 11.76 5.35 3.00
CA LYS A 94 13.06 6.01 2.98
C LYS A 94 14.17 4.95 2.97
N PRO A 95 15.36 5.30 2.45
CA PRO A 95 16.51 4.41 2.56
C PRO A 95 16.77 3.99 4.01
N LEU A 96 17.01 2.71 4.23
CA LEU A 96 17.21 2.14 5.56
C LEU A 96 18.70 1.92 5.78
N GLU A 97 19.26 2.55 6.81
CA GLU A 97 20.62 2.27 7.25
C GLU A 97 20.60 1.03 8.15
N ILE A 98 21.40 0.02 7.83
CA ILE A 98 21.54 -1.15 8.68
C ILE A 98 22.75 -0.91 9.60
N PRO A 99 22.60 -1.05 10.93
CA PRO A 99 23.72 -0.87 11.85
C PRO A 99 24.92 -1.76 11.49
N GLN A 100 26.13 -1.18 11.49
CA GLN A 100 27.36 -1.86 11.04
C GLN A 100 27.64 -3.19 11.74
N GLY A 101 27.18 -3.36 12.98
CA GLY A 101 27.30 -4.63 13.72
C GLY A 101 26.66 -5.80 12.97
N VAL A 102 25.55 -5.55 12.26
CA VAL A 102 24.83 -6.55 11.47
C VAL A 102 25.58 -6.94 10.20
N PHE A 103 26.56 -6.18 9.72
CA PHE A 103 27.32 -6.52 8.50
C PHE A 103 28.83 -6.58 8.73
N GLY A 104 29.26 -6.84 9.98
CA GLY A 104 30.68 -7.09 10.27
C GLY A 104 31.57 -5.88 10.04
N GLY A 105 31.04 -4.67 10.23
CA GLY A 105 31.77 -3.41 10.04
C GLY A 105 31.53 -2.72 8.71
N SER A 106 30.93 -3.40 7.72
CA SER A 106 30.54 -2.77 6.45
C SER A 106 29.34 -1.83 6.62
N HIS A 107 29.30 -0.77 5.82
CA HIS A 107 28.15 0.11 5.71
C HIS A 107 27.11 -0.52 4.78
N ALA A 108 26.07 -1.08 5.37
CA ALA A 108 24.97 -1.69 4.66
C ALA A 108 23.76 -0.75 4.63
N ARG A 109 23.18 -0.57 3.45
CA ARG A 109 22.02 0.30 3.23
C ARG A 109 21.02 -0.37 2.31
N LEU A 110 19.74 -0.33 2.66
CA LEU A 110 18.65 -0.70 1.76
C LEU A 110 18.11 0.55 1.08
N THR A 111 18.03 0.52 -0.25
CA THR A 111 17.49 1.60 -1.07
C THR A 111 16.35 1.08 -1.92
N ASN A 112 15.52 1.99 -2.46
CA ASN A 112 14.33 1.66 -3.24
C ASN A 112 13.43 0.64 -2.54
N VAL A 113 13.32 0.75 -1.21
CA VAL A 113 12.54 -0.18 -0.40
C VAL A 113 11.07 0.14 -0.62
N ARG A 114 10.34 -0.76 -1.23
CA ARG A 114 8.92 -0.63 -1.55
C ARG A 114 8.21 -1.94 -1.29
N ILE A 115 7.01 -1.87 -0.74
CA ILE A 115 6.09 -3.00 -0.69
C ILE A 115 4.91 -2.75 -1.62
N ASP A 116 4.47 -3.80 -2.30
CA ASP A 116 3.32 -3.80 -3.18
C ASP A 116 2.37 -4.94 -2.78
N LEU A 117 1.07 -4.71 -2.89
CA LEU A 117 0.05 -5.76 -2.76
C LEU A 117 0.20 -6.75 -3.92
N SER A 118 0.41 -8.02 -3.62
CA SER A 118 0.60 -9.03 -4.66
C SER A 118 -0.71 -9.37 -5.38
N THR A 119 -1.85 -9.33 -4.68
CA THR A 119 -3.18 -9.60 -5.25
C THR A 119 -4.24 -8.90 -4.41
N GLU A 120 -5.31 -8.42 -5.05
CA GLU A 120 -6.46 -7.85 -4.36
C GLU A 120 -6.97 -8.77 -3.24
N ARG A 121 -7.44 -8.17 -2.15
CA ARG A 121 -7.90 -8.92 -0.99
C ARG A 121 -9.23 -8.41 -0.46
N ARG A 122 -10.25 -9.24 -0.59
CA ARG A 122 -11.53 -9.07 0.09
C ARG A 122 -11.46 -9.57 1.53
N ALA A 123 -12.00 -8.78 2.45
CA ALA A 123 -12.12 -9.12 3.85
C ALA A 123 -13.51 -8.79 4.39
N ALA A 124 -13.93 -9.53 5.42
CA ALA A 124 -15.14 -9.21 6.15
C ALA A 124 -14.96 -7.86 6.87
N ALA A 125 -15.99 -7.02 6.81
CA ALA A 125 -15.98 -5.66 7.31
C ALA A 125 -17.06 -5.48 8.39
N VAL A 126 -16.66 -4.88 9.50
CA VAL A 126 -17.55 -4.53 10.61
C VAL A 126 -17.79 -3.03 10.56
N TRP A 127 -18.97 -2.65 10.08
CA TRP A 127 -19.42 -1.27 10.07
C TRP A 127 -19.98 -0.89 11.44
N THR A 128 -19.35 0.07 12.11
CA THR A 128 -19.85 0.63 13.39
C THR A 128 -20.79 1.81 13.18
N SER A 129 -20.71 2.45 12.00
CA SER A 129 -21.66 3.44 11.48
C SER A 129 -21.57 3.49 9.95
N ASP A 130 -22.26 4.41 9.28
CA ASP A 130 -22.04 4.66 7.84
C ASP A 130 -20.69 5.36 7.56
N ASN A 131 -20.08 5.92 8.60
CA ASN A 131 -18.89 6.74 8.56
C ASN A 131 -17.64 6.05 9.14
N GLU A 132 -17.77 4.79 9.55
CA GLU A 132 -16.68 4.05 10.17
C GLU A 132 -16.79 2.54 9.89
N VAL A 133 -15.68 1.95 9.46
CA VAL A 133 -15.55 0.52 9.21
C VAL A 133 -14.21 -0.01 9.69
N HIS A 134 -14.24 -1.22 10.24
CA HIS A 134 -13.07 -1.98 10.66
C HIS A 134 -13.01 -3.29 9.90
N LEU A 135 -11.81 -3.70 9.49
CA LEU A 135 -11.59 -5.01 8.90
C LEU A 135 -10.22 -5.55 9.30
N THR A 136 -10.14 -6.86 9.45
CA THR A 136 -8.87 -7.57 9.55
C THR A 136 -8.67 -8.37 8.26
N ALA A 137 -7.54 -8.14 7.58
CA ALA A 137 -7.19 -8.82 6.34
C ALA A 137 -5.85 -9.53 6.51
N VAL A 138 -5.61 -10.52 5.65
CA VAL A 138 -4.29 -11.14 5.50
C VAL A 138 -3.83 -10.85 4.09
N LEU A 139 -2.79 -10.02 3.96
CA LEU A 139 -2.31 -9.51 2.67
C LEU A 139 -1.10 -10.32 2.19
N GLY A 140 -1.08 -10.67 0.91
CA GLY A 140 0.14 -11.07 0.21
C GLY A 140 0.90 -9.81 -0.21
N ILE A 141 2.17 -9.71 0.17
CA ILE A 141 2.99 -8.52 -0.05
C ILE A 141 4.27 -8.92 -0.78
N THR A 142 4.60 -8.19 -1.84
CA THR A 142 5.87 -8.30 -2.54
C THR A 142 6.80 -7.19 -2.07
N LEU A 143 8.03 -7.55 -1.66
CA LEU A 143 9.06 -6.60 -1.27
C LEU A 143 9.99 -6.33 -2.45
N HIS A 144 10.18 -5.06 -2.76
CA HIS A 144 11.17 -4.56 -3.70
C HIS A 144 12.21 -3.74 -2.95
N TRP A 145 13.48 -3.93 -3.28
CA TRP A 145 14.59 -3.27 -2.60
C TRP A 145 15.90 -3.47 -3.35
N THR A 146 16.92 -2.74 -2.93
CA THR A 146 18.30 -2.92 -3.35
C THR A 146 19.19 -2.83 -2.12
N LEU A 147 20.09 -3.78 -1.93
CA LEU A 147 21.09 -3.70 -0.88
C LEU A 147 22.36 -3.06 -1.44
N SER A 148 22.90 -2.07 -0.76
CA SER A 148 24.23 -1.53 -1.01
C SER A 148 25.15 -1.90 0.15
N LEU A 149 26.32 -2.45 -0.17
CA LEU A 149 27.40 -2.74 0.77
C LEU A 149 28.62 -1.92 0.37
N ASP A 150 29.03 -0.98 1.22
CA ASP A 150 30.17 -0.10 0.98
C ASP A 150 30.12 0.61 -0.40
N GLY A 151 28.90 0.94 -0.84
CA GLY A 151 28.62 1.59 -2.12
C GLY A 151 28.38 0.65 -3.31
N ALA A 152 28.67 -0.65 -3.18
CA ALA A 152 28.39 -1.65 -4.21
C ALA A 152 26.95 -2.17 -4.10
N SER A 153 26.20 -2.09 -5.20
CA SER A 153 24.83 -2.60 -5.27
C SER A 153 24.81 -4.11 -5.43
N VAL A 154 24.06 -4.78 -4.55
CA VAL A 154 23.79 -6.21 -4.56
C VAL A 154 22.31 -6.40 -4.92
N PRO A 155 22.01 -7.01 -6.08
CA PRO A 155 20.63 -7.30 -6.44
C PRO A 155 20.11 -8.40 -5.51
N LEU A 156 19.21 -8.00 -4.62
CA LEU A 156 18.34 -8.93 -3.93
C LEU A 156 17.08 -9.04 -4.80
N GLY A 157 16.61 -10.26 -5.06
CA GLY A 157 15.34 -10.45 -5.79
C GLY A 157 14.19 -9.72 -5.11
N SER A 158 13.00 -9.77 -5.72
CA SER A 158 11.78 -9.24 -5.10
C SER A 158 10.99 -10.38 -4.45
N PRO A 159 11.28 -10.75 -3.19
CA PRO A 159 10.61 -11.86 -2.54
C PRO A 159 9.14 -11.50 -2.25
N GLU A 160 8.28 -12.51 -2.36
CA GLU A 160 6.99 -12.48 -1.68
C GLU A 160 7.22 -12.74 -0.19
N LEU A 161 6.66 -11.88 0.65
CA LEU A 161 6.68 -12.04 2.10
C LEU A 161 5.62 -13.07 2.52
N PRO A 162 5.79 -13.74 3.67
CA PRO A 162 4.73 -14.50 4.29
C PRO A 162 3.45 -13.65 4.43
N PRO A 163 2.25 -14.26 4.35
CA PRO A 163 1.01 -13.51 4.46
C PRO A 163 0.95 -12.67 5.74
N ILE A 164 0.72 -11.37 5.61
CA ILE A 164 0.80 -10.41 6.71
C ILE A 164 -0.61 -10.07 7.21
N PRO A 165 -0.96 -10.38 8.47
CA PRO A 165 -2.22 -9.91 9.04
C PRO A 165 -2.15 -8.40 9.26
N VAL A 166 -3.20 -7.71 8.83
CA VAL A 166 -3.36 -6.27 8.98
C VAL A 166 -4.73 -5.94 9.53
N ASP A 167 -4.78 -4.96 10.41
CA ASP A 167 -6.00 -4.32 10.86
C ASP A 167 -6.14 -2.99 10.13
N ILE A 168 -7.28 -2.77 9.48
CA ILE A 168 -7.57 -1.55 8.74
C ILE A 168 -8.81 -0.91 9.35
N ARG A 169 -8.70 0.39 9.63
CA ARG A 169 -9.80 1.24 10.07
C ARG A 169 -9.98 2.37 9.08
N LEU A 170 -11.19 2.55 8.56
CA LEU A 170 -11.55 3.67 7.70
C LEU A 170 -12.60 4.52 8.42
N THR A 171 -12.41 5.84 8.43
CA THR A 171 -13.30 6.81 9.10
C THR A 171 -13.50 8.05 8.22
N GLY A 172 -14.56 8.82 8.43
CA GLY A 172 -14.75 10.09 7.72
C GLY A 172 -16.22 10.45 7.53
N ASP A 173 -16.51 11.25 6.51
CA ASP A 173 -17.86 11.71 6.15
C ASP A 173 -18.23 11.45 4.69
N GLY A 174 -17.36 10.77 3.94
CA GLY A 174 -17.51 10.50 2.51
C GLY A 174 -16.84 11.54 1.60
N GLU A 175 -16.76 12.80 2.00
CA GLU A 175 -15.95 13.83 1.32
C GLU A 175 -14.49 13.84 1.79
N ALA A 176 -14.27 13.42 3.03
CA ALA A 176 -13.00 13.06 3.60
C ALA A 176 -13.07 11.60 4.07
N VAL A 177 -12.04 10.84 3.74
CA VAL A 177 -11.84 9.49 4.26
C VAL A 177 -10.42 9.40 4.79
N HIS A 178 -10.29 8.95 6.02
CA HIS A 178 -9.03 8.65 6.69
C HIS A 178 -8.93 7.14 6.86
N GLY A 179 -7.80 6.58 6.44
CA GLY A 179 -7.46 5.18 6.64
C GLY A 179 -6.31 5.05 7.61
N GLU A 180 -6.38 4.03 8.46
CA GLU A 180 -5.30 3.61 9.32
C GLU A 180 -5.09 2.12 9.10
N LEU A 181 -3.88 1.72 8.72
CA LEU A 181 -3.49 0.32 8.57
C LEU A 181 -2.43 0.00 9.61
N ARG A 182 -2.63 -1.07 10.38
CA ARG A 182 -1.66 -1.61 11.32
C ARG A 182 -1.29 -3.01 10.90
N ALA A 183 -0.01 -3.28 10.73
CA ALA A 183 0.50 -4.61 10.45
C ALA A 183 1.43 -5.07 11.56
N ARG A 184 1.28 -6.33 11.98
CA ARG A 184 2.20 -6.99 12.90
C ARG A 184 2.46 -8.40 12.41
N ALA A 185 3.69 -8.69 12.05
CA ALA A 185 4.10 -10.03 11.63
C ALA A 185 5.23 -10.51 12.53
N PRO A 186 4.92 -11.30 13.58
CA PRO A 186 5.94 -11.93 14.40
C PRO A 186 6.64 -13.03 13.59
N GLY A 187 7.92 -13.27 13.88
CA GLY A 187 8.72 -14.28 13.22
C GLY A 187 9.43 -13.80 11.94
N GLU A 188 9.94 -14.77 11.18
CA GLU A 188 10.76 -14.53 9.98
C GLU A 188 9.90 -14.11 8.78
N LEU A 189 10.29 -13.00 8.16
CA LEU A 189 9.66 -12.44 6.95
C LEU A 189 10.45 -12.77 5.70
N TRP A 190 11.76 -12.82 5.84
CA TRP A 190 12.67 -13.10 4.75
C TRP A 190 14.01 -13.55 5.31
N ALA A 191 14.66 -14.47 4.61
CA ALA A 191 16.02 -14.88 4.92
C ALA A 191 16.84 -15.05 3.63
N TRP A 192 18.13 -14.77 3.74
CA TRP A 192 19.08 -14.97 2.65
C TRP A 192 20.26 -15.82 3.08
N ALA A 193 20.42 -16.94 2.39
CA ALA A 193 21.48 -17.93 2.59
C ALA A 193 21.63 -18.42 4.05
N GLY A 194 20.60 -18.24 4.89
CA GLY A 194 20.69 -18.50 6.33
C GLY A 194 21.71 -17.62 7.07
N LEU A 195 22.16 -16.53 6.45
CA LEU A 195 23.15 -15.59 6.99
C LEU A 195 22.52 -14.29 7.46
N ILE A 196 21.44 -13.86 6.80
CA ILE A 196 20.72 -12.64 7.12
C ILE A 196 19.24 -12.99 7.16
N ARG A 197 18.51 -12.41 8.11
CA ARG A 197 17.05 -12.47 8.12
C ARG A 197 16.43 -11.15 8.55
N LEU A 198 15.21 -10.95 8.09
CA LEU A 198 14.31 -9.90 8.56
C LEU A 198 13.18 -10.54 9.34
N SER A 199 12.84 -9.98 10.49
CA SER A 199 11.82 -10.52 11.39
C SER A 199 11.07 -9.43 12.14
N GLU A 200 9.97 -9.81 12.79
CA GLU A 200 9.24 -8.97 13.74
C GLU A 200 8.80 -7.60 13.17
N LEU A 201 8.08 -7.60 12.05
CA LEU A 201 7.56 -6.36 11.46
C LEU A 201 6.48 -5.75 12.35
N GLN A 202 6.61 -4.45 12.58
CA GLN A 202 5.57 -3.58 13.10
C GLN A 202 5.44 -2.39 12.16
N LEU A 203 4.25 -2.15 11.63
CA LEU A 203 3.99 -1.06 10.70
C LEU A 203 2.67 -0.38 11.02
N VAL A 204 2.66 0.95 11.00
CA VAL A 204 1.46 1.78 11.07
C VAL A 204 1.49 2.72 9.88
N LEU A 205 0.40 2.76 9.12
CA LEU A 205 0.22 3.66 8.00
C LEU A 205 -1.03 4.51 8.25
N GLY A 206 -0.86 5.83 8.29
CA GLY A 206 -1.95 6.79 8.15
C GLY A 206 -2.14 7.13 6.68
N ALA A 207 -3.38 7.16 6.19
CA ALA A 207 -3.71 7.52 4.82
C ALA A 207 -4.94 8.42 4.78
N GLU A 208 -5.02 9.28 3.77
CA GLU A 208 -6.13 10.22 3.60
C GLU A 208 -6.58 10.32 2.15
N LEU A 209 -7.86 10.61 1.95
CA LEU A 209 -8.43 10.81 0.63
C LEU A 209 -7.76 12.00 -0.05
N HIS A 210 -7.14 11.73 -1.20
CA HIS A 210 -6.48 12.78 -1.96
C HIS A 210 -7.54 13.68 -2.64
N ARG A 211 -7.68 14.92 -2.15
CA ARG A 211 -8.46 15.95 -2.83
C ARG A 211 -7.66 16.45 -4.03
N ARG A 212 -8.11 16.09 -5.23
CA ARG A 212 -7.61 16.66 -6.49
C ARG A 212 -8.16 18.07 -6.71
#